data_AF-S6TH08-F1
#
_entry.id   AF-S6TH08-F1
#
_cell.length_a   1.000
_cell.length_b   1.000
_cell.length_c   1.000
_cell.angle_alpha   90.00
_cell.angle_beta   90.00
_cell.angle_gamma   90.00
#
_symmetry.space_group_name_H-M   'P 1'
#
loop_
_entity.id
_entity.type
_entity.pdbx_description
1 polymer ?
#
loop_
_entity_poly.entity_id
_entity_poly.type
_entity_poly.pdbx_seq_one_letter_code
_entity_poly.pdbx_strand_id
1 'polypeptide(L)'
;VGTVAAGVGVIVGTLFWGLGLWWMALAGLITLRYFKQGLAFNLGWWAFTFPLGVYALATLKLGATLNLSFFDVFGVGLVAMLAVMWSIVAVHTLAGAYRGHLFVSPCIAARACARR
;
A
#
# COMPACT_ATOMS: atom_id res chain seq x y z
N VAL A 1 -7.44 -26.02 23.73
CA VAL A 1 -7.00 -25.68 22.35
C VAL A 1 -7.12 -24.17 22.05
N GLY A 2 -8.28 -23.54 22.29
CA GLY A 2 -8.49 -22.12 21.95
C GLY A 2 -7.55 -21.10 22.61
N THR A 3 -7.22 -21.25 23.90
CA THR A 3 -6.33 -20.34 24.63
C THR A 3 -4.87 -20.40 24.15
N VAL A 4 -4.37 -21.62 23.89
CA VAL A 4 -3.03 -21.84 23.34
C VAL A 4 -2.93 -21.26 21.93
N ALA A 5 -3.93 -21.51 21.08
CA ALA A 5 -3.97 -20.96 19.73
C ALA A 5 -4.00 -19.41 19.74
N ALA A 6 -4.74 -18.80 20.66
CA ALA A 6 -4.77 -17.35 20.83
C ALA A 6 -3.39 -16.79 21.26
N GLY A 7 -2.74 -17.42 22.24
CA GLY A 7 -1.40 -17.02 22.69
C GLY A 7 -0.35 -17.11 21.58
N VAL A 8 -0.34 -18.22 20.83
CA VAL A 8 0.54 -18.38 19.66
C VAL A 8 0.24 -17.33 18.59
N GLY A 9 -1.05 -17.06 18.32
CA GLY A 9 -1.48 -16.05 17.36
C GLY A 9 -0.98 -14.65 17.70
N VAL A 10 -0.98 -14.26 18.97
CA VAL A 10 -0.45 -12.96 19.43
C VAL A 10 1.07 -12.88 19.22
N ILE A 11 1.81 -13.93 19.60
CA ILE A 11 3.28 -13.96 19.45
C ILE A 11 3.65 -13.87 17.97
N VAL A 12 3.07 -14.74 17.14
CA VAL A 12 3.34 -14.80 15.70
C VAL A 12 2.90 -13.51 15.01
N GLY A 13 1.72 -12.99 15.36
CA GLY A 13 1.20 -11.73 14.82
C GLY A 13 2.10 -10.53 15.15
N THR A 14 2.59 -10.45 16.38
CA THR A 14 3.51 -9.37 16.81
C THR A 14 4.86 -9.47 16.10
N LEU A 15 5.40 -10.69 15.92
CA LEU A 15 6.65 -10.90 15.17
C LEU A 15 6.51 -10.49 13.70
N PHE A 16 5.44 -10.91 13.03
CA PHE A 16 5.16 -10.50 11.64
C PHE A 16 4.88 -9.01 11.52
N TRP A 17 4.26 -8.39 12.52
CA TRP A 17 4.05 -6.95 12.55
C TRP A 17 5.38 -6.19 12.64
N GLY A 18 6.32 -6.66 13.47
CA GLY A 18 7.66 -6.07 13.56
C GLY A 18 8.47 -6.22 12.27
N LEU A 19 8.42 -7.40 11.64
CA LEU A 19 9.02 -7.62 10.32
C LEU A 19 8.37 -6.70 9.26
N GLY A 20 7.05 -6.56 9.31
CA GLY A 20 6.29 -5.65 8.46
C GLY A 20 6.72 -4.19 8.65
N LEU A 21 6.98 -3.76 9.89
CA LEU A 21 7.44 -2.40 10.17
C LEU A 21 8.78 -2.10 9.49
N TRP A 22 9.73 -3.04 9.59
CA TRP A 22 11.03 -2.93 8.93
C TRP A 22 10.88 -2.85 7.41
N TRP A 23 10.03 -3.69 6.82
CA TRP A 23 9.71 -3.64 5.39
C TRP A 23 9.03 -2.34 4.97
N MET A 24 8.09 -1.82 5.77
CA MET A 24 7.41 -0.54 5.50
C MET A 24 8.39 0.64 5.56
N ALA A 25 9.32 0.63 6.52
CA ALA A 25 10.37 1.64 6.60
C ALA A 25 11.26 1.60 5.36
N LEU A 26 11.70 0.41 4.94
CA LEU A 26 12.52 0.26 3.74
C LEU A 26 11.77 0.70 2.47
N ALA A 27 10.52 0.28 2.31
CA ALA A 27 9.66 0.69 1.19
C ALA A 27 9.46 2.21 1.17
N GLY A 28 9.25 2.84 2.33
CA GLY A 28 9.15 4.29 2.47
C GLY A 28 10.43 5.01 2.06
N LEU A 29 11.60 4.56 2.55
CA LEU A 29 12.90 5.14 2.21
C LEU A 29 13.21 5.04 0.71
N ILE A 30 12.95 3.87 0.11
CA ILE A 30 13.15 3.65 -1.33
C ILE A 30 12.21 4.55 -2.13
N THR A 31 10.92 4.59 -1.76
CA THR A 31 9.92 5.45 -2.42
C THR A 31 10.32 6.92 -2.33
N LEU A 32 10.73 7.41 -1.16
CA LEU A 32 11.20 8.79 -0.98
C LEU A 32 12.42 9.12 -1.83
N ARG A 33 13.38 8.19 -1.94
CA ARG A 33 14.57 8.36 -2.78
C ARG A 33 14.19 8.52 -4.24
N TYR A 34 13.34 7.65 -4.77
CA TYR A 34 12.91 7.71 -6.16
C TYR A 34 11.98 8.90 -6.43
N PHE A 35 11.14 9.27 -5.48
CA PHE A 35 10.30 10.46 -5.59
C PHE A 35 11.14 11.73 -5.78
N LYS A 36 12.26 11.86 -5.04
CA LYS A 36 13.24 12.95 -5.21
C LYS A 36 13.95 12.94 -6.57
N GLN A 37 13.93 11.83 -7.30
CA GLN A 37 14.52 11.70 -8.64
C GLN A 37 13.54 12.04 -9.78
N GLY A 38 12.32 12.50 -9.45
CA GLY A 38 11.32 12.90 -10.45
C GLY A 38 10.53 11.74 -11.03
N LEU A 39 10.08 10.81 -10.17
CA LEU A 39 9.30 9.66 -10.62
C LEU A 39 7.95 10.08 -11.21
N ALA A 40 7.75 9.82 -12.50
CA ALA A 40 6.49 10.09 -13.18
C ALA A 40 5.37 9.17 -12.68
N PHE A 41 4.16 9.72 -12.57
CA PHE A 41 2.97 8.93 -12.23
C PHE A 41 2.74 7.82 -13.26
N ASN A 42 2.42 6.62 -12.78
CA ASN A 42 1.98 5.50 -13.58
C ASN A 42 0.96 4.65 -12.80
N LEU A 43 0.24 3.77 -13.48
CA LEU A 43 -0.81 2.96 -12.85
C LEU A 43 -0.29 2.03 -11.74
N GLY A 44 1.02 1.71 -11.75
CA GLY A 44 1.68 0.91 -10.71
C GLY A 44 1.65 1.52 -9.32
N TRP A 45 1.35 2.83 -9.19
CA TRP A 45 1.18 3.47 -7.88
C TRP A 45 0.02 2.88 -7.07
N TRP A 46 -0.97 2.25 -7.72
CA TRP A 46 -2.01 1.49 -7.00
C TRP A 46 -1.44 0.38 -6.12
N ALA A 47 -0.28 -0.18 -6.48
CA ALA A 47 0.36 -1.26 -5.74
C ALA A 47 0.75 -0.86 -4.30
N PHE A 48 0.87 0.44 -3.99
CA PHE A 48 1.17 0.88 -2.62
C PHE A 48 -0.02 0.74 -1.66
N THR A 49 -1.25 0.76 -2.17
CA THR A 49 -2.46 0.77 -1.32
C THR A 49 -2.68 -0.55 -0.59
N PHE A 50 -2.40 -1.68 -1.25
CA PHE A 50 -2.57 -3.01 -0.69
C PHE A 50 -1.66 -3.30 0.53
N PRO A 51 -0.31 -3.21 0.42
CA PRO A 51 0.57 -3.48 1.56
C PRO A 51 0.30 -2.53 2.72
N LEU A 52 0.03 -1.25 2.45
CA LEU A 52 -0.32 -0.29 3.48
C LEU A 52 -1.65 -0.63 4.18
N GLY A 53 -2.67 -1.02 3.41
CA GLY A 53 -3.97 -1.41 3.95
C GLY A 53 -3.92 -2.69 4.78
N VAL A 54 -3.24 -3.73 4.31
CA VAL A 54 -3.06 -4.98 5.08
C VAL A 54 -2.28 -4.71 6.37
N TYR A 55 -1.25 -3.86 6.32
CA TYR A 55 -0.49 -3.50 7.51
C TYR A 55 -1.30 -2.68 8.52
N ALA A 56 -2.15 -1.75 8.04
CA ALA A 56 -3.09 -1.01 8.88
C ALA A 56 -4.09 -1.95 9.58
N LEU A 57 -4.70 -2.87 8.84
CA LEU A 57 -5.62 -3.86 9.39
C LEU A 57 -4.96 -4.78 10.42
N ALA A 58 -3.75 -5.26 10.14
CA ALA A 58 -2.97 -6.06 11.08
C ALA A 58 -2.67 -5.29 12.37
N THR A 59 -2.34 -4.01 12.25
CA THR A 59 -2.08 -3.13 13.40
C THR A 59 -3.35 -2.93 14.24
N LEU A 60 -4.48 -2.57 13.62
CA LEU A 60 -5.76 -2.40 14.33
C LEU A 60 -6.23 -3.72 14.98
N LYS A 61 -5.98 -4.86 14.31
CA LYS A 61 -6.29 -6.16 14.87
C LYS A 61 -5.43 -6.44 16.11
N LEU A 62 -4.14 -6.10 16.08
CA LEU A 62 -3.27 -6.19 17.25
C LEU A 62 -3.76 -5.29 18.39
N GLY A 63 -4.18 -4.05 18.10
CA GLY A 63 -4.80 -3.14 19.08
C GLY A 63 -6.01 -3.77 19.76
N ALA A 64 -6.96 -4.30 18.99
CA ALA A 64 -8.13 -4.98 19.52
C ALA A 64 -7.81 -6.26 20.33
N THR A 65 -6.70 -6.96 20.01
CA THR A 65 -6.30 -8.17 20.75
C THR A 65 -5.49 -7.90 22.00
N LEU A 66 -4.60 -6.90 21.97
CA LEU A 66 -3.69 -6.56 23.06
C LEU A 66 -4.27 -5.51 24.02
N ASN A 67 -5.33 -4.80 23.60
CA ASN A 67 -5.93 -3.67 24.32
C ASN A 67 -4.90 -2.56 24.62
N LEU A 68 -3.99 -2.33 23.66
CA LEU A 68 -2.96 -1.30 23.74
C LEU A 68 -3.30 -0.16 22.77
N SER A 69 -3.60 1.01 23.32
CA SER A 69 -3.97 2.21 22.56
C SER A 69 -2.92 2.65 21.53
N PHE A 70 -1.66 2.29 21.74
CA PHE A 70 -0.58 2.50 20.78
C PHE A 70 -0.93 1.96 19.38
N PHE A 71 -1.41 0.72 19.29
CA PHE A 71 -1.72 0.09 18.00
C PHE A 71 -2.97 0.71 17.35
N ASP A 72 -3.92 1.19 18.15
CA ASP A 72 -5.10 1.86 17.62
C ASP A 72 -4.73 3.20 16.99
N VAL A 73 -3.97 4.03 17.70
CA VAL A 73 -3.51 5.34 17.20
C VAL A 73 -2.61 5.15 15.97
N PHE A 74 -1.67 4.20 16.03
CA PHE A 74 -0.78 3.89 14.91
C PHE A 74 -1.58 3.38 13.70
N GLY A 75 -2.53 2.48 13.92
CA GLY A 75 -3.39 1.91 12.88
C GLY A 75 -4.26 2.97 12.21
N VAL A 76 -4.87 3.87 12.98
CA VAL A 76 -5.62 5.02 12.44
C VAL A 76 -4.72 5.93 11.60
N GLY A 77 -3.48 6.17 12.04
CA GLY A 77 -2.49 6.92 11.26
C GLY A 77 -2.18 6.26 9.91
N LEU A 78 -2.02 4.94 9.88
CA LEU A 78 -1.82 4.18 8.63
C LEU A 78 -3.05 4.24 7.72
N VAL A 79 -4.27 4.18 8.27
CA VAL A 79 -5.51 4.33 7.51
C VAL A 79 -5.63 5.73 6.91
N ALA A 80 -5.29 6.77 7.66
CA ALA A 80 -5.28 8.15 7.17
C ALA A 80 -4.26 8.31 6.02
N MET A 81 -3.06 7.75 6.17
CA MET A 81 -2.04 7.72 5.11
C MET A 81 -2.52 6.97 3.87
N LEU A 82 -3.21 5.84 4.06
CA LEU A 82 -3.82 5.07 2.97
C LEU A 82 -4.86 5.90 2.23
N ALA A 83 -5.75 6.58 2.95
CA ALA A 83 -6.78 7.42 2.35
C ALA A 83 -6.17 8.54 1.51
N VAL A 84 -5.16 9.25 2.03
CA VAL A 84 -4.44 10.29 1.29
C VAL A 84 -3.80 9.74 0.02
N MET A 85 -3.06 8.64 0.12
CA MET A 85 -2.39 8.02 -1.02
C MET A 85 -3.40 7.52 -2.06
N TRP A 86 -4.47 6.88 -1.61
CA TRP A 86 -5.57 6.40 -2.46
C TRP A 86 -6.19 7.58 -3.22
N SER A 87 -6.50 8.69 -2.56
CA SER A 87 -7.07 9.88 -3.19
C SER A 87 -6.14 10.46 -4.26
N ILE A 88 -4.84 10.58 -3.97
CA ILE A 88 -3.84 11.08 -4.94
C ILE A 88 -3.84 10.18 -6.19
N VAL A 89 -3.70 8.87 -6.00
CA VAL A 89 -3.62 7.92 -7.11
C VAL A 89 -4.94 7.87 -7.89
N ALA A 90 -6.09 7.92 -7.21
CA ALA A 90 -7.40 7.96 -7.85
C ALA A 90 -7.58 9.21 -8.71
N VAL A 91 -7.24 10.40 -8.20
CA VAL A 91 -7.33 11.66 -8.95
C VAL A 91 -6.42 11.63 -10.18
N HIS A 92 -5.17 11.20 -10.05
CA HIS A 92 -4.26 11.08 -11.20
C HIS A 92 -4.72 10.02 -12.21
N THR A 93 -5.28 8.90 -11.75
CA THR A 93 -5.84 7.86 -12.61
C THR A 93 -7.04 8.40 -13.39
N LEU A 94 -7.98 9.07 -12.72
CA LEU A 94 -9.14 9.69 -13.35
C LEU A 94 -8.70 10.74 -14.38
N ALA A 95 -7.82 11.67 -13.99
CA ALA A 95 -7.31 12.70 -14.91
C ALA A 95 -6.62 12.09 -16.14
N GLY A 96 -5.79 11.06 -15.96
CA GLY A 96 -5.13 10.36 -17.06
C GLY A 96 -6.10 9.57 -17.95
N ALA A 97 -7.12 8.96 -17.36
CA ALA A 97 -8.17 8.25 -18.08
C ALA A 97 -9.03 9.21 -18.92
N TYR A 98 -9.44 10.36 -18.36
CA TYR A 98 -10.21 11.38 -19.07
C TYR A 98 -9.47 11.96 -20.27
N ARG A 99 -8.14 12.11 -20.19
CA ARG A 99 -7.34 12.61 -21.31
C ARG A 99 -6.94 11.51 -22.33
N GLY A 100 -7.27 10.25 -22.05
CA GLY A 100 -7.07 9.13 -22.97
C GLY A 100 -5.64 8.58 -23.07
N HIS A 101 -4.65 9.20 -22.42
CA HIS A 101 -3.24 8.76 -22.54
C HIS A 101 -2.89 7.58 -21.63
N LEU A 102 -3.70 7.29 -20.61
CA LEU A 102 -3.36 6.31 -19.57
C LEU A 102 -3.40 4.85 -20.06
N PHE A 103 -4.22 4.58 -21.08
CA PHE A 103 -4.41 3.23 -21.64
C PHE A 103 -3.81 3.06 -23.04
N VAL A 104 -3.21 4.11 -23.61
CA VAL A 104 -2.55 4.03 -24.91
C VAL A 104 -1.20 3.35 -24.72
N SER A 105 -1.14 2.09 -25.14
CA SER A 105 0.11 1.32 -25.19
C SER A 105 0.71 1.46 -26.59
N PRO A 106 1.81 2.23 -26.78
CA PRO A 106 2.39 2.49 -28.10
C PRO A 106 2.79 1.20 -28.83
N CYS A 107 3.17 0.17 -28.08
CA CYS A 107 3.54 -1.14 -28.59
C CYS A 107 2.36 -1.91 -29.24
N ILE A 108 1.12 -1.70 -28.77
CA ILE A 108 -0.07 -2.32 -29.38
C ILE A 108 -0.48 -1.54 -30.64
N ALA A 109 -0.40 -0.21 -30.59
CA ALA A 109 -0.65 0.64 -31.75
C ALA A 109 0.34 0.36 -32.91
N ALA A 110 1.63 0.22 -32.61
CA ALA A 110 2.66 -0.12 -33.59
C ALA A 110 2.46 -1.51 -34.22
N ARG A 111 2.07 -2.52 -33.43
CA ARG A 111 1.76 -3.87 -33.94
C ARG A 111 0.50 -3.91 -34.79
N ALA A 112 -0.52 -3.12 -34.45
CA ALA A 112 -1.73 -3.01 -35.25
C ALA A 112 -1.44 -2.32 -36.61
N CYS A 113 -0.58 -1.30 -36.62
CA CYS A 113 -0.11 -0.65 -37.84
C CYS A 113 0.77 -1.58 -38.69
N ALA A 114 1.64 -2.38 -38.07
CA ALA A 114 2.50 -3.34 -38.78
C ALA A 114 1.78 -4.58 -39.32
N ARG A 115 0.50 -4.80 -38.93
CA ARG A 115 -0.36 -5.89 -39.45
C ARG A 115 -1.31 -5.45 -40.56
N ARG A 116 -1.41 -4.15 -40.84
CA ARG A 116 -2.14 -3.61 -42.01
C ARG A 116 -1.17 -3.42 -43.16
#